data_AF-A0A524DVF3-F1
#
_entry.id   AF-A0A524DVF3-F1
#
_cell.length_a   1.000
_cell.length_b   1.000
_cell.length_c   1.000
_cell.angle_alpha   90.00
_cell.angle_beta   90.00
_cell.angle_gamma   90.00
#
_symmetry.space_group_name_H-M   'P 1'
#
loop_
_entity.id
_entity.type
_entity.pdbx_description
1 polymer ?
#
loop_
_entity_poly.entity_id
_entity_poly.type
_entity_poly.pdbx_seq_one_letter_code
_entity_poly.pdbx_strand_id
1 'polypeptide(L)'
;MLRVRLKTCTCLVLIVLALSTGVALASRPSRDPVGGSDMESTFSVYTECDAHVKSSLPDSSFGMASELEVSREGSDGVTSESVIFVKFDLSGFNPVDLVTCSELTLARRNTEGAGLEAVVFYCASNDWTEETLTWNNAPWGSIDGHEEDTSDGTYSSGYYRFHVTEAVQRGASQNAITFVLRARGNGSEELWSYHGLPGTGMNAHLYVRYIPGDAADAVPTDEEYGSGFLSTLSLWYTWIDTGLSEIIYIAHADTDIDFYCPSLSFVVQHYYAPDGSELLVGHAALMYELYNDTNHNGLLDADYGSGATETKYYLALNFSAGISPQPVSIDDSGGYRTYRWGVRYQDVTGFLIYPQERVEGVYEGAILTAQFLEHSYAYSLIGNTSHLKTTFRLGPIMDLQAVHPGVSIDGLSLAALHSTLLFSSANDTDIFVEGSFYDSSVSEFDTVLMDNASISGNDTDFYSMSFADNYTLSTDPPSLLPVTVSACPTESVNPRIRRDHFPFPYWALQGFLNLFLPRISTSEFRFDLDYRTSGLLYRVTYPQYEGLAIEHDPTYVAYLSSRAPEIVTPPPSTFWAIAGLGGVAVLAVAVYLLKYRS
;
A
#
# COMPACT_ATOMS: atom_id res chain seq x y z
N MET A 1 -49.07 79.91 -0.86
CA MET A 1 -47.66 79.78 -0.42
C MET A 1 -47.73 79.01 0.89
N LEU A 2 -47.30 77.77 1.11
CA LEU A 2 -46.50 76.74 0.44
C LEU A 2 -47.43 75.70 -0.22
N ARG A 3 -47.05 75.13 -1.38
CA ARG A 3 -47.77 74.04 -2.06
C ARG A 3 -46.82 72.84 -2.19
N VAL A 4 -47.21 71.67 -1.68
CA VAL A 4 -46.81 70.39 -2.27
C VAL A 4 -48.08 69.57 -2.47
N ARG A 5 -48.30 69.15 -3.72
CA ARG A 5 -49.37 68.27 -4.18
C ARG A 5 -48.78 66.87 -4.40
N LEU A 6 -49.51 65.82 -4.03
CA LEU A 6 -49.90 64.62 -4.82
C LEU A 6 -50.40 63.54 -3.83
N LYS A 7 -51.70 63.28 -3.68
CA LYS A 7 -52.58 62.40 -4.50
C LYS A 7 -52.07 60.95 -4.60
N THR A 8 -52.56 60.07 -3.72
CA THR A 8 -53.63 59.05 -3.91
C THR A 8 -53.18 57.77 -4.62
N CYS A 9 -53.15 56.65 -3.90
CA CYS A 9 -54.08 55.53 -4.15
C CYS A 9 -54.09 54.53 -2.99
N THR A 10 -55.27 53.95 -2.80
CA THR A 10 -55.78 53.25 -1.63
C THR A 10 -55.70 51.73 -1.84
N CYS A 11 -55.74 51.00 -0.72
CA CYS A 11 -56.21 49.62 -0.53
C CYS A 11 -55.17 48.47 -0.39
N LEU A 12 -54.98 48.08 0.88
CA LEU A 12 -55.46 46.80 1.46
C LEU A 12 -54.93 45.49 0.84
N VAL A 13 -54.00 44.81 1.53
CA VAL A 13 -54.07 43.38 1.93
C VAL A 13 -53.07 43.13 3.07
N LEU A 14 -53.50 42.34 4.04
CA LEU A 14 -52.84 41.89 5.28
C LEU A 14 -51.37 41.42 5.11
N ILE A 15 -50.50 41.90 6.00
CA ILE A 15 -49.23 41.24 6.35
C ILE A 15 -49.30 40.90 7.85
N VAL A 16 -49.63 39.65 8.15
CA VAL A 16 -49.24 38.97 9.39
C VAL A 16 -47.99 38.18 9.02
N LEU A 17 -46.81 38.74 9.27
CA LEU A 17 -45.56 38.00 9.22
C LEU A 17 -45.29 37.45 10.62
N ALA A 18 -45.76 36.21 10.81
CA ALA A 18 -45.26 35.34 11.86
C ALA A 18 -43.79 35.02 11.54
N LEU A 19 -42.91 35.39 12.47
CA LEU A 19 -41.58 34.82 12.61
C LEU A 19 -41.75 33.32 12.90
N SER A 20 -41.72 32.52 11.84
CA SER A 20 -41.40 31.11 11.91
C SER A 20 -39.93 31.00 11.51
N THR A 21 -39.10 30.62 12.47
CA THR A 21 -37.75 30.11 12.22
C THR A 21 -37.91 28.79 11.45
N GLY A 22 -37.97 28.90 10.13
CA GLY A 22 -37.76 27.78 9.24
C GLY A 22 -36.31 27.35 9.38
N VAL A 23 -36.06 26.27 10.12
CA VAL A 23 -34.89 25.42 9.88
C VAL A 23 -35.06 24.90 8.46
N ALA A 24 -34.39 25.53 7.51
CA ALA A 24 -34.22 24.95 6.19
C ALA A 24 -33.37 23.68 6.41
N LEU A 25 -34.03 22.53 6.44
CA LEU A 25 -33.41 21.27 6.05
C LEU A 25 -32.96 21.48 4.61
N ALA A 26 -31.72 21.93 4.43
CA ALA A 26 -31.05 21.82 3.16
C ALA A 26 -31.05 20.32 2.86
N SER A 27 -31.87 19.90 1.89
CA SER A 27 -31.75 18.57 1.31
C SER A 27 -30.31 18.45 0.84
N ARG A 28 -29.49 17.65 1.56
CA ARG A 28 -28.16 17.26 1.09
C ARG A 28 -28.34 16.80 -0.36
N PRO A 29 -27.58 17.32 -1.34
CA PRO A 29 -27.57 16.72 -2.65
C PRO A 29 -27.22 15.25 -2.44
N SER A 30 -28.13 14.35 -2.78
CA SER A 30 -27.87 12.94 -2.95
C SER A 30 -26.87 12.84 -4.10
N ARG A 31 -25.57 12.94 -3.79
CA ARG A 31 -24.57 12.35 -4.67
C ARG A 31 -24.74 10.85 -4.48
N ASP A 32 -25.16 10.18 -5.53
CA ASP A 32 -25.01 8.73 -5.58
C ASP A 32 -23.54 8.42 -5.24
N PRO A 33 -23.25 7.47 -4.35
CA PRO A 33 -21.88 7.06 -4.08
C PRO A 33 -21.19 6.82 -5.42
N VAL A 34 -20.12 7.56 -5.68
CA VAL A 34 -19.19 7.25 -6.77
C VAL A 34 -18.63 5.89 -6.37
N GLY A 35 -19.18 4.82 -6.94
CA GLY A 35 -18.68 3.47 -6.69
C GLY A 35 -17.21 3.44 -7.07
N GLY A 36 -16.36 2.79 -6.28
CA GLY A 36 -14.91 2.73 -6.52
C GLY A 36 -14.48 2.20 -7.91
N SER A 37 -15.42 1.72 -8.73
CA SER A 37 -15.23 1.42 -10.15
C SER A 37 -15.03 2.65 -11.04
N ASP A 38 -15.41 3.85 -10.61
CA ASP A 38 -15.41 5.04 -11.47
C ASP A 38 -14.04 5.74 -11.55
N MET A 39 -13.07 5.33 -10.72
CA MET A 39 -11.69 5.83 -10.76
C MET A 39 -10.74 4.94 -11.56
N GLU A 40 -11.11 3.69 -11.85
CA GLU A 40 -10.27 2.78 -12.63
C GLU A 40 -10.47 2.99 -14.13
N SER A 41 -9.36 3.24 -14.82
CA SER A 41 -9.25 3.14 -16.27
C SER A 41 -8.80 1.75 -16.69
N THR A 42 -9.01 1.41 -17.96
CA THR A 42 -8.59 0.12 -18.53
C THR A 42 -7.67 0.36 -19.71
N PHE A 43 -6.56 -0.38 -19.73
CA PHE A 43 -5.61 -0.46 -20.84
C PHE A 43 -5.54 -1.93 -21.28
N SER A 44 -5.55 -2.14 -22.60
CA SER A 44 -5.74 -3.46 -23.17
C SER A 44 -4.95 -3.55 -24.46
N VAL A 45 -3.99 -4.48 -24.51
CA VAL A 45 -3.05 -4.60 -25.61
C VAL A 45 -2.82 -6.06 -25.97
N TYR A 46 -2.71 -6.34 -27.27
CA TYR A 46 -2.32 -7.65 -27.77
C TYR A 46 -0.81 -7.73 -27.91
N THR A 47 -0.26 -8.94 -27.89
CA THR A 47 1.18 -9.13 -28.04
C THR A 47 1.71 -8.50 -29.34
N GLU A 48 2.85 -7.82 -29.23
CA GLU A 48 3.60 -7.25 -30.34
C GLU A 48 4.50 -8.32 -30.99
N CYS A 49 5.07 -9.20 -30.18
CA CYS A 49 5.94 -10.30 -30.60
C CYS A 49 5.68 -11.51 -29.71
N ASP A 50 5.57 -12.70 -30.30
CA ASP A 50 5.59 -13.96 -29.57
C ASP A 50 6.53 -14.99 -30.20
N ALA A 51 7.26 -15.71 -29.37
CA ALA A 51 8.17 -16.74 -29.84
C ALA A 51 8.33 -17.82 -28.78
N HIS A 52 8.71 -19.02 -29.20
CA HIS A 52 9.22 -20.02 -28.27
C HIS A 52 10.64 -20.42 -28.66
N VAL A 53 11.41 -20.87 -27.68
CA VAL A 53 12.78 -21.35 -27.86
C VAL A 53 12.90 -22.74 -27.28
N LYS A 54 13.71 -23.61 -27.90
CA LYS A 54 13.88 -25.01 -27.48
C LYS A 54 15.33 -25.30 -27.16
N SER A 55 15.59 -25.89 -25.99
CA SER A 55 16.96 -26.28 -25.60
C SER A 55 17.53 -27.40 -26.49
N SER A 56 16.67 -28.21 -27.10
CA SER A 56 17.06 -29.27 -28.04
C SER A 56 17.41 -28.75 -29.44
N LEU A 57 17.01 -27.51 -29.78
CA LEU A 57 17.28 -26.86 -31.07
C LEU A 57 17.78 -25.41 -30.84
N PRO A 58 18.96 -25.24 -30.23
CA PRO A 58 19.27 -23.99 -29.56
C PRO A 58 19.56 -22.79 -30.49
N ASP A 59 19.86 -23.05 -31.76
CA ASP A 59 20.11 -22.04 -32.80
C ASP A 59 18.89 -21.80 -33.71
N SER A 60 17.78 -22.51 -33.49
CA SER A 60 16.57 -22.38 -34.31
C SER A 60 15.64 -21.32 -33.72
N SER A 61 15.13 -20.44 -34.59
CA SER A 61 14.08 -19.47 -34.24
C SER A 61 12.72 -20.05 -34.59
N PHE A 62 11.76 -19.89 -33.68
CA PHE A 62 10.38 -20.32 -33.86
C PHE A 62 9.37 -19.15 -33.82
N GLY A 63 9.82 -17.90 -33.94
CA GLY A 63 8.91 -16.75 -33.90
C GLY A 63 7.87 -16.69 -35.03
N MET A 64 8.10 -17.40 -36.14
CA MET A 64 7.12 -17.51 -37.24
C MET A 64 6.29 -18.79 -37.17
N ALA A 65 6.39 -19.57 -36.09
CA ALA A 65 5.60 -20.78 -35.92
C ALA A 65 4.12 -20.43 -35.72
N SER A 66 3.22 -21.31 -36.17
CA SER A 66 1.77 -21.16 -35.95
C SER A 66 1.33 -21.54 -34.53
N GLU A 67 2.27 -21.84 -33.65
CA GLU A 67 2.02 -22.21 -32.27
C GLU A 67 3.18 -21.83 -31.37
N LEU A 68 2.88 -21.64 -30.09
CA LEU A 68 3.85 -21.50 -29.02
C LEU A 68 3.86 -22.80 -28.23
N GLU A 69 5.04 -23.25 -27.83
CA GLU A 69 5.19 -24.47 -27.02
C GLU A 69 5.85 -24.12 -25.69
N VAL A 70 5.20 -24.54 -24.61
CA VAL A 70 5.81 -24.58 -23.27
C VAL A 70 5.91 -26.05 -22.86
N SER A 71 7.12 -26.52 -22.59
CA SER A 71 7.34 -27.91 -22.25
C SER A 71 8.58 -28.11 -21.40
N ARG A 72 8.58 -29.18 -20.62
CA ARG A 72 9.74 -29.67 -19.89
C ARG A 72 9.69 -31.19 -19.90
N GLU A 73 10.76 -31.80 -20.37
CA GLU A 73 10.89 -33.25 -20.40
C GLU A 73 12.22 -33.63 -19.75
N GLY A 74 12.14 -34.26 -18.59
CA GLY A 74 13.30 -34.87 -17.94
C GLY A 74 13.33 -36.38 -18.15
N SER A 75 14.36 -36.89 -18.83
CA SER A 75 14.71 -38.32 -18.80
C SER A 75 16.23 -38.50 -18.70
N ASP A 76 16.68 -39.45 -17.87
CA ASP A 76 18.10 -39.83 -17.73
C ASP A 76 19.09 -38.67 -17.46
N GLY A 77 18.65 -37.66 -16.71
CA GLY A 77 19.49 -36.51 -16.32
C GLY A 77 19.68 -35.45 -17.41
N VAL A 78 19.00 -35.58 -18.56
CA VAL A 78 18.88 -34.52 -19.56
C VAL A 78 17.48 -33.94 -19.50
N THR A 79 17.39 -32.62 -19.36
CA THR A 79 16.13 -31.88 -19.41
C THR A 79 16.04 -31.12 -20.73
N SER A 80 15.12 -31.49 -21.61
CA SER A 80 14.70 -30.64 -22.72
C SER A 80 13.60 -29.70 -22.26
N GLU A 81 13.64 -28.46 -22.72
CA GLU A 81 12.69 -27.43 -22.33
C GLU A 81 12.32 -26.58 -23.55
N SER A 82 11.04 -26.25 -23.66
CA SER A 82 10.51 -25.21 -24.54
C SER A 82 9.97 -24.06 -23.68
N VAL A 83 10.42 -22.83 -23.98
CA VAL A 83 10.09 -21.62 -23.21
C VAL A 83 9.47 -20.60 -24.14
N ILE A 84 8.37 -19.97 -23.70
CA ILE A 84 7.65 -18.96 -24.48
C ILE A 84 8.07 -17.56 -24.01
N PHE A 85 8.28 -16.65 -24.96
CA PHE A 85 8.47 -15.23 -24.76
C PHE A 85 7.32 -14.48 -25.43
N VAL A 86 6.66 -13.58 -24.70
CA VAL A 86 5.63 -12.67 -25.24
C VAL A 86 5.97 -11.24 -24.87
N LYS A 87 5.91 -10.33 -25.84
CA LYS A 87 6.18 -8.90 -25.65
C LYS A 87 4.93 -8.08 -25.92
N PHE A 88 4.71 -7.03 -25.14
CA PHE A 88 3.61 -6.09 -25.29
C PHE A 88 4.14 -4.66 -25.35
N ASP A 89 3.54 -3.85 -26.22
CA ASP A 89 3.78 -2.40 -26.28
C ASP A 89 2.94 -1.70 -25.20
N LEU A 90 3.64 -1.00 -24.30
CA LEU A 90 3.06 -0.21 -23.22
C LEU A 90 3.15 1.31 -23.49
N SER A 91 3.50 1.75 -24.71
CA SER A 91 3.63 3.17 -25.04
C SER A 91 2.36 4.00 -24.84
N GLY A 92 1.19 3.35 -24.75
CA GLY A 92 -0.09 3.98 -24.40
C GLY A 92 -0.41 4.02 -22.90
N PHE A 93 0.46 3.48 -22.06
CA PHE A 93 0.32 3.41 -20.60
C PHE A 93 1.28 4.42 -19.94
N ASN A 94 0.79 5.25 -19.02
CA ASN A 94 1.62 6.28 -18.41
C ASN A 94 2.38 5.69 -17.22
N PRO A 95 3.72 5.85 -17.11
CA PRO A 95 4.49 5.28 -16.00
C PRO A 95 4.10 5.76 -14.60
N VAL A 96 3.34 6.87 -14.48
CA VAL A 96 2.80 7.34 -13.21
C VAL A 96 1.45 6.73 -12.85
N ASP A 97 0.83 5.97 -13.75
CA ASP A 97 -0.42 5.27 -13.50
C ASP A 97 -0.19 4.13 -12.50
N LEU A 98 -1.12 3.98 -11.56
CA LEU A 98 -1.10 2.91 -10.58
C LEU A 98 -1.89 1.70 -11.12
N VAL A 99 -1.19 0.64 -11.49
CA VAL A 99 -1.79 -0.63 -11.92
C VAL A 99 -2.48 -1.26 -10.71
N THR A 100 -3.81 -1.41 -10.77
CA THR A 100 -4.61 -2.02 -9.71
C THR A 100 -4.75 -3.51 -9.92
N CYS A 101 -4.78 -3.95 -11.18
CA CYS A 101 -4.94 -5.34 -11.55
C CYS A 101 -4.42 -5.53 -12.99
N SER A 102 -3.62 -6.55 -13.23
CA SER A 102 -3.33 -6.98 -14.60
C SER A 102 -3.48 -8.49 -14.77
N GLU A 103 -4.07 -8.88 -15.90
CA GLU A 103 -4.24 -10.27 -16.31
C GLU A 103 -3.58 -10.48 -17.68
N LEU A 104 -2.63 -11.40 -17.73
CA LEU A 104 -2.07 -11.93 -18.97
C LEU A 104 -2.83 -13.20 -19.35
N THR A 105 -3.39 -13.22 -20.55
CA THR A 105 -4.17 -14.34 -21.07
C THR A 105 -3.53 -14.92 -22.33
N LEU A 106 -3.39 -16.24 -22.41
CA LEU A 106 -2.94 -16.96 -23.61
C LEU A 106 -3.89 -18.09 -23.95
N ALA A 107 -4.29 -18.20 -25.22
CA ALA A 107 -5.25 -19.21 -25.67
C ALA A 107 -4.58 -20.59 -25.83
N ARG A 108 -5.17 -21.61 -25.24
CA ARG A 108 -4.75 -23.01 -25.41
C ARG A 108 -5.16 -23.50 -26.78
N ARG A 109 -4.27 -24.28 -27.42
CA ARG A 109 -4.61 -24.98 -28.66
C ARG A 109 -5.47 -26.21 -28.39
N ASN A 110 -5.10 -26.98 -27.37
CA ASN A 110 -5.78 -28.20 -26.95
C ASN A 110 -6.53 -27.94 -25.64
N THR A 111 -7.85 -28.05 -25.65
CA THR A 111 -8.70 -27.82 -24.47
C THR A 111 -9.14 -29.10 -23.78
N GLU A 112 -8.74 -30.26 -24.29
CA GLU A 112 -9.03 -31.56 -23.69
C GLU A 112 -7.94 -31.96 -22.69
N GLY A 113 -8.34 -32.33 -21.47
CA GLY A 113 -7.43 -32.79 -20.41
C GLY A 113 -6.99 -31.71 -19.42
N ALA A 114 -6.28 -32.14 -18.36
CA ALA A 114 -5.62 -31.22 -17.43
C ALA A 114 -4.49 -30.49 -18.17
N GLY A 115 -4.41 -29.17 -18.04
CA GLY A 115 -3.32 -28.40 -18.61
C GLY A 115 -1.99 -28.69 -17.90
N LEU A 116 -0.89 -28.35 -18.56
CA LEU A 116 0.42 -28.28 -17.92
C LEU A 116 0.44 -27.11 -16.91
N GLU A 117 0.99 -27.34 -15.72
CA GLU A 117 1.27 -26.24 -14.81
C GLU A 117 2.39 -25.36 -15.39
N ALA A 118 2.02 -24.14 -15.77
CA ALA A 118 2.91 -23.15 -16.34
C ALA A 118 3.10 -21.99 -15.36
N VAL A 119 4.31 -21.43 -15.34
CA VAL A 119 4.70 -20.30 -14.51
C VAL A 119 5.11 -19.16 -15.42
N VAL A 120 4.71 -17.94 -15.08
CA VAL A 120 5.13 -16.73 -15.80
C VAL A 120 6.13 -15.92 -14.99
N PHE A 121 7.14 -15.41 -15.68
CA PHE A 121 8.22 -14.57 -15.14
C PHE A 121 8.25 -13.23 -15.89
N TYR A 122 8.64 -12.17 -15.20
CA TYR A 122 9.00 -10.89 -15.82
C TYR A 122 10.39 -10.98 -16.47
N CYS A 123 10.58 -10.30 -17.61
CA CYS A 123 11.90 -10.12 -18.22
C CYS A 123 12.18 -8.64 -18.44
N ALA A 124 13.25 -8.13 -17.81
CA ALA A 124 13.66 -6.73 -17.88
C ALA A 124 14.22 -6.31 -19.24
N SER A 125 14.59 -7.27 -20.10
CA SER A 125 15.03 -6.98 -21.46
C SER A 125 13.87 -7.10 -22.44
N ASN A 126 13.66 -6.05 -23.21
CA ASN A 126 12.76 -6.01 -24.37
C ASN A 126 13.53 -6.03 -25.71
N ASP A 127 14.87 -6.22 -25.65
CA ASP A 127 15.81 -6.14 -26.78
C ASP A 127 15.86 -7.44 -27.60
N TRP A 128 14.69 -7.99 -27.91
CA TRP A 128 14.56 -9.17 -28.76
C TRP A 128 13.48 -8.96 -29.82
N THR A 129 13.63 -9.70 -30.93
CA THR A 129 12.64 -9.72 -32.02
C THR A 129 12.18 -11.15 -32.26
N GLU A 130 10.90 -11.27 -32.61
CA GLU A 130 10.23 -12.54 -32.89
C GLU A 130 11.04 -13.42 -33.86
N GLU A 131 11.45 -12.87 -35.01
CA GLU A 131 12.14 -13.64 -36.05
C GLU A 131 13.55 -14.12 -35.66
N THR A 132 14.21 -13.48 -34.69
CA THR A 132 15.63 -13.75 -34.38
C THR A 132 15.85 -14.41 -33.04
N LEU A 133 14.82 -14.57 -32.21
CA LEU A 133 14.94 -15.21 -30.90
C LEU A 133 15.20 -16.71 -31.06
N THR A 134 16.24 -17.18 -30.38
CA THR A 134 16.70 -18.58 -30.31
C THR A 134 17.06 -18.89 -28.85
N TRP A 135 17.25 -20.16 -28.50
CA TRP A 135 17.68 -20.51 -27.15
C TRP A 135 19.02 -19.86 -26.78
N ASN A 136 19.97 -19.80 -27.72
CA ASN A 136 21.33 -19.30 -27.46
C ASN A 136 21.42 -17.77 -27.31
N ASN A 137 20.46 -17.00 -27.83
CA ASN A 137 20.45 -15.54 -27.72
C ASN A 137 19.27 -14.99 -26.89
N ALA A 138 18.45 -15.84 -26.29
CA ALA A 138 17.39 -15.41 -25.40
C ALA A 138 17.95 -14.65 -24.19
N PRO A 139 17.22 -13.64 -23.67
CA PRO A 139 17.71 -12.76 -22.61
C PRO A 139 17.66 -13.40 -21.21
N TRP A 140 18.25 -14.59 -21.05
CA TRP A 140 18.18 -15.39 -19.82
C TRP A 140 18.62 -14.64 -18.56
N GLY A 141 19.65 -13.80 -18.68
CA GLY A 141 20.17 -13.00 -17.56
C GLY A 141 19.29 -11.82 -17.16
N SER A 142 18.21 -11.56 -17.91
CA SER A 142 17.24 -10.49 -17.64
C SER A 142 15.89 -11.03 -17.18
N ILE A 143 15.73 -12.36 -17.06
CA ILE A 143 14.53 -12.97 -16.51
C ILE A 143 14.62 -12.90 -14.99
N ASP A 144 13.54 -12.43 -14.38
CA ASP A 144 13.40 -12.34 -12.93
C ASP A 144 13.51 -13.73 -12.29
N GLY A 145 14.15 -13.81 -11.12
CA GLY A 145 14.25 -15.04 -10.34
C GLY A 145 12.93 -15.41 -9.66
N HIS A 146 12.01 -14.43 -9.54
CA HIS A 146 10.72 -14.56 -8.89
C HIS A 146 9.61 -14.95 -9.88
N GLU A 147 8.79 -15.94 -9.52
CA GLU A 147 7.58 -16.35 -10.26
C GLU A 147 6.50 -15.26 -10.11
N GLU A 148 5.98 -14.66 -11.18
CA GLU A 148 4.90 -13.66 -11.04
C GLU A 148 3.57 -14.32 -10.69
N ASP A 149 3.24 -15.42 -11.37
CA ASP A 149 2.05 -16.22 -11.10
C ASP A 149 2.22 -17.63 -11.69
N THR A 150 1.42 -18.57 -11.18
CA THR A 150 1.35 -19.95 -11.66
C THR A 150 -0.08 -20.31 -12.04
N SER A 151 -0.23 -20.96 -13.19
CA SER A 151 -1.53 -21.41 -13.70
C SER A 151 -1.49 -22.91 -13.98
N ASP A 152 -2.43 -23.66 -13.41
CA ASP A 152 -2.53 -25.11 -13.60
C ASP A 152 -3.27 -25.51 -14.89
N GLY A 153 -3.72 -24.53 -15.68
CA GLY A 153 -4.44 -24.75 -16.94
C GLY A 153 -5.78 -25.50 -16.80
N THR A 154 -6.33 -25.66 -15.58
CA THR A 154 -7.52 -26.49 -15.33
C THR A 154 -8.87 -25.84 -15.69
N TYR A 155 -8.88 -24.62 -16.21
CA TYR A 155 -10.13 -23.96 -16.57
C TYR A 155 -10.74 -24.51 -17.86
N SER A 156 -12.05 -24.78 -17.83
CA SER A 156 -12.89 -25.07 -19.02
C SER A 156 -12.97 -23.91 -20.03
N SER A 157 -12.27 -22.79 -19.77
CA SER A 157 -12.27 -21.58 -20.58
C SER A 157 -11.39 -21.70 -21.82
N GLY A 158 -10.42 -22.63 -21.84
CA GLY A 158 -9.47 -22.78 -22.95
C GLY A 158 -8.35 -21.74 -22.97
N TYR A 159 -8.04 -21.11 -21.83
CA TYR A 159 -6.96 -20.13 -21.70
C TYR A 159 -6.11 -20.40 -20.46
N TYR A 160 -4.82 -20.06 -20.56
CA TYR A 160 -4.02 -19.71 -19.41
C TYR A 160 -4.28 -18.27 -19.01
N ARG A 161 -4.37 -18.02 -17.71
CA ARG A 161 -4.52 -16.68 -17.13
C ARG A 161 -3.52 -16.54 -16.00
N PHE A 162 -2.85 -15.40 -15.98
CA PHE A 162 -1.84 -15.06 -14.98
C PHE A 162 -2.09 -13.66 -14.45
N HIS A 163 -2.03 -13.49 -13.14
CA HIS A 163 -2.03 -12.20 -12.47
C HIS A 163 -0.63 -11.60 -12.50
N VAL A 164 -0.44 -10.60 -13.36
CA VAL A 164 0.87 -9.98 -13.63
C VAL A 164 0.93 -8.50 -13.23
N THR A 165 0.07 -8.09 -12.29
CA THR A 165 -0.10 -6.70 -11.82
C THR A 165 1.23 -6.02 -11.52
N GLU A 166 2.09 -6.66 -10.72
CA GLU A 166 3.35 -6.06 -10.28
C GLU A 166 4.35 -5.95 -11.43
N ALA A 167 4.50 -7.00 -12.25
CA ALA A 167 5.35 -6.95 -13.42
C ALA A 167 4.96 -5.84 -14.40
N VAL A 168 3.66 -5.63 -14.64
CA VAL A 168 3.18 -4.52 -15.47
C VAL A 168 3.53 -3.16 -14.85
N GLN A 169 3.36 -3.00 -13.54
CA GLN A 169 3.76 -1.77 -12.86
C GLN A 169 5.27 -1.50 -13.01
N ARG A 170 6.11 -2.53 -12.90
CA ARG A 170 7.58 -2.41 -13.09
C ARG A 170 7.93 -2.06 -14.54
N GLY A 171 7.31 -2.74 -15.51
CA GLY A 171 7.54 -2.54 -16.94
C GLY A 171 6.97 -1.24 -17.51
N ALA A 172 6.05 -0.57 -16.82
CA ALA A 172 5.39 0.65 -17.27
C ALA A 172 6.37 1.75 -17.74
N SER A 173 7.52 1.87 -17.08
CA SER A 173 8.55 2.87 -17.42
C SER A 173 9.32 2.58 -18.72
N GLN A 174 9.25 1.35 -19.23
CA GLN A 174 10.07 0.88 -20.36
C GLN A 174 9.33 0.98 -21.71
N ASN A 175 8.06 1.43 -21.72
CA ASN A 175 7.16 1.42 -22.88
C ASN A 175 6.94 0.03 -23.52
N ALA A 176 7.51 -1.02 -22.98
CA ALA A 176 7.31 -2.40 -23.40
C ALA A 176 7.52 -3.33 -22.21
N ILE A 177 6.88 -4.49 -22.26
CA ILE A 177 7.05 -5.54 -21.25
C ILE A 177 7.17 -6.90 -21.92
N THR A 178 8.12 -7.71 -21.44
CA THR A 178 8.28 -9.10 -21.85
C THR A 178 7.93 -10.02 -20.69
N PHE A 179 7.11 -11.03 -20.98
CA PHE A 179 6.84 -12.14 -20.08
C PHE A 179 7.42 -13.43 -20.63
N VAL A 180 7.89 -14.29 -19.73
CA VAL A 180 8.47 -15.59 -20.06
C VAL A 180 7.68 -16.69 -19.39
N LEU A 181 7.18 -17.66 -20.16
CA LEU A 181 6.43 -18.78 -19.62
C LEU A 181 7.27 -20.06 -19.66
N ARG A 182 7.32 -20.75 -18.52
CA ARG A 182 8.06 -22.01 -18.34
C ARG A 182 7.16 -23.08 -17.73
N ALA A 183 7.45 -24.33 -18.04
CA ALA A 183 6.76 -25.47 -17.43
C ALA A 183 7.29 -25.74 -16.02
N ARG A 184 6.40 -25.85 -15.03
CA ARG A 184 6.80 -26.18 -13.65
C ARG A 184 7.21 -27.65 -13.52
N GLY A 185 6.38 -28.53 -14.08
CA GLY A 185 6.54 -29.98 -14.08
C GLY A 185 6.86 -30.56 -15.46
N ASN A 186 7.03 -31.89 -15.52
CA ASN A 186 7.19 -32.59 -16.79
C ASN A 186 5.88 -32.59 -17.58
N GLY A 187 5.96 -32.28 -18.87
CA GLY A 187 4.84 -32.26 -19.80
C GLY A 187 5.05 -31.26 -20.92
N SER A 188 4.06 -31.13 -21.80
CA SER A 188 4.08 -30.19 -22.92
C SER A 188 2.69 -29.64 -23.16
N GLU A 189 2.62 -28.37 -23.53
CA GLU A 189 1.40 -27.67 -23.90
C GLU A 189 1.65 -26.78 -25.11
N GLU A 190 0.69 -26.78 -26.02
CA GLU A 190 0.68 -25.92 -27.21
C GLU A 190 -0.35 -24.79 -27.03
N LEU A 191 0.09 -23.57 -27.28
CA LEU A 191 -0.72 -22.36 -27.25
C LEU A 191 -0.79 -21.75 -28.66
N TRP A 192 -1.81 -20.94 -28.91
CA TRP A 192 -1.89 -20.19 -30.15
C TRP A 192 -0.85 -19.07 -30.19
N SER A 193 -0.09 -18.99 -31.28
CA SER A 193 0.77 -17.84 -31.60
C SER A 193 0.03 -16.79 -32.40
N TYR A 194 0.60 -15.60 -32.48
CA TYR A 194 0.15 -14.50 -33.33
C TYR A 194 0.00 -14.91 -34.79
N HIS A 195 0.95 -15.70 -35.32
CA HIS A 195 0.94 -16.18 -36.69
C HIS A 195 -0.01 -17.38 -36.93
N GLY A 196 -0.47 -18.02 -35.86
CA GLY A 196 -1.30 -19.23 -35.89
C GLY A 196 -2.80 -19.02 -35.76
N LEU A 197 -3.25 -17.80 -35.48
CA LEU A 197 -4.61 -17.56 -35.02
C LEU A 197 -5.70 -18.01 -36.01
N PRO A 198 -6.76 -18.70 -35.53
CA PRO A 198 -7.95 -18.96 -36.32
C PRO A 198 -8.92 -17.76 -36.37
N GLY A 199 -8.66 -16.67 -35.63
CA GLY A 199 -9.48 -15.45 -35.61
C GLY A 199 -8.99 -14.39 -34.61
N THR A 200 -9.58 -13.19 -34.67
CA THR A 200 -9.29 -12.09 -33.73
C THR A 200 -9.70 -12.47 -32.30
N GLY A 201 -8.78 -12.32 -31.33
CA GLY A 201 -9.04 -12.55 -29.90
C GLY A 201 -8.40 -13.81 -29.31
N MET A 202 -7.64 -14.59 -30.09
CA MET A 202 -6.85 -15.73 -29.58
C MET A 202 -5.36 -15.39 -29.37
N ASN A 203 -4.95 -14.14 -29.67
CA ASN A 203 -3.62 -13.64 -29.36
C ASN A 203 -3.39 -13.61 -27.85
N ALA A 204 -2.13 -13.75 -27.46
CA ALA A 204 -1.73 -13.36 -26.12
C ALA A 204 -2.19 -11.90 -25.87
N HIS A 205 -2.86 -11.71 -24.73
CA HIS A 205 -3.59 -10.49 -24.42
C HIS A 205 -3.24 -10.04 -23.01
N LEU A 206 -2.89 -8.77 -22.88
CA LEU A 206 -2.63 -8.13 -21.60
C LEU A 206 -3.76 -7.15 -21.30
N TYR A 207 -4.50 -7.45 -20.24
CA TYR A 207 -5.52 -6.57 -19.69
C TYR A 207 -5.00 -5.90 -18.43
N VAL A 208 -5.16 -4.59 -18.34
CA VAL A 208 -4.65 -3.77 -17.24
C VAL A 208 -5.78 -2.86 -16.76
N ARG A 209 -6.08 -2.92 -15.46
CA ARG A 209 -6.85 -1.90 -14.75
C ARG A 209 -5.88 -1.05 -13.96
N TYR A 210 -6.09 0.25 -14.01
CA TYR A 210 -5.19 1.21 -13.39
C TYR A 210 -5.94 2.45 -12.96
N ILE A 211 -5.40 3.17 -11.98
CA ILE A 211 -5.84 4.53 -11.66
C ILE A 211 -4.88 5.48 -12.38
N PRO A 212 -5.37 6.35 -13.27
CA PRO A 212 -4.54 7.33 -13.95
C PRO A 212 -3.80 8.20 -12.95
N GLY A 213 -2.48 8.23 -13.00
CA GLY A 213 -1.67 9.07 -12.13
C GLY A 213 -1.70 10.52 -12.61
N ASP A 214 -1.98 11.47 -11.72
CA ASP A 214 -1.64 12.86 -11.99
C ASP A 214 -0.11 13.03 -11.86
N ALA A 215 0.55 13.64 -12.85
CA ALA A 215 1.95 14.01 -12.71
C ALA A 215 2.19 14.99 -11.55
N ALA A 216 1.13 15.65 -11.06
CA ALA A 216 1.13 16.43 -9.83
C ALA A 216 1.25 15.58 -8.55
N ASP A 217 0.94 14.28 -8.60
CA ASP A 217 1.02 13.34 -7.47
C ASP A 217 2.39 12.68 -7.38
N ALA A 218 3.45 13.46 -7.52
CA ALA A 218 4.82 13.02 -7.27
C ALA A 218 5.27 13.47 -5.88
N VAL A 219 5.90 12.56 -5.14
CA VAL A 219 6.65 12.92 -3.92
C VAL A 219 7.98 13.56 -4.36
N PRO A 220 8.34 14.77 -3.89
CA PRO A 220 9.56 15.48 -4.26
C PRO A 220 10.77 14.87 -3.53
N THR A 221 11.26 13.73 -4.03
CA THR A 221 12.40 13.01 -3.44
C THR A 221 13.74 13.70 -3.66
N ASP A 222 13.77 14.80 -4.42
CA ASP A 222 14.94 15.66 -4.64
C ASP A 222 15.06 16.80 -3.63
N GLU A 223 14.06 16.95 -2.74
CA GLU A 223 14.06 17.92 -1.65
C GLU A 223 14.37 17.26 -0.29
N GLU A 224 14.95 18.03 0.64
CA GLU A 224 15.23 17.58 2.02
C GLU A 224 13.94 17.19 2.76
N TYR A 225 12.82 17.86 2.48
CA TYR A 225 11.54 17.50 3.05
C TYR A 225 10.40 18.08 2.23
N GLY A 226 9.25 17.41 2.26
CA GLY A 226 8.04 17.84 1.56
C GLY A 226 6.78 17.30 2.22
N SER A 227 5.64 17.93 1.95
CA SER A 227 4.34 17.37 2.34
C SER A 227 3.28 17.82 1.35
N GLY A 228 2.31 16.95 1.09
CA GLY A 228 1.26 17.25 0.12
C GLY A 228 0.19 16.18 0.05
N PHE A 229 -0.77 16.39 -0.83
CA PHE A 229 -1.79 15.41 -1.16
C PHE A 229 -1.42 14.69 -2.46
N LEU A 230 -1.57 13.38 -2.46
CA LEU A 230 -1.64 12.54 -3.65
C LEU A 230 -3.13 12.38 -3.98
N SER A 231 -3.63 13.28 -4.82
CA SER A 231 -5.05 13.42 -5.11
C SER A 231 -5.67 12.15 -5.72
N THR A 232 -4.92 11.45 -6.57
CA THR A 232 -5.29 10.20 -7.23
C THR A 232 -5.58 9.07 -6.22
N LEU A 233 -4.89 9.07 -5.08
CA LEU A 233 -5.02 8.03 -4.06
C LEU A 233 -5.76 8.50 -2.81
N SER A 234 -6.18 9.77 -2.80
CA SER A 234 -6.70 10.44 -1.60
C SER A 234 -5.79 10.25 -0.39
N LEU A 235 -4.47 10.38 -0.59
CA LEU A 235 -3.46 10.24 0.47
C LEU A 235 -2.84 11.59 0.80
N TRP A 236 -2.54 11.82 2.08
CA TRP A 236 -1.58 12.81 2.52
C TRP A 236 -0.23 12.15 2.70
N TYR A 237 0.84 12.81 2.25
CA TYR A 237 2.20 12.33 2.46
C TYR A 237 3.07 13.34 3.20
N THR A 238 4.14 12.83 3.78
CA THR A 238 5.27 13.60 4.29
C THR A 238 6.55 12.87 3.94
N TRP A 239 7.47 13.59 3.31
CA TRP A 239 8.80 13.13 2.92
C TRP A 239 9.86 13.89 3.72
N ILE A 240 10.89 13.17 4.16
CA ILE A 240 12.09 13.73 4.80
C ILE A 240 13.29 12.93 4.30
N ASP A 241 14.32 13.60 3.80
CA ASP A 241 15.63 13.05 3.49
C ASP A 241 16.71 13.88 4.21
N THR A 242 17.53 13.18 4.99
CA THR A 242 18.64 13.78 5.74
C THR A 242 20.02 13.47 5.15
N GLY A 243 20.07 12.69 4.07
CA GLY A 243 21.27 12.11 3.47
C GLY A 243 21.83 10.90 4.23
N LEU A 244 21.36 10.62 5.45
CA LEU A 244 21.69 9.41 6.21
C LEU A 244 20.49 8.47 6.37
N SER A 245 19.29 9.04 6.40
CA SER A 245 18.04 8.31 6.46
C SER A 245 16.92 9.11 5.84
N GLU A 246 15.98 8.36 5.28
CA GLU A 246 14.83 8.84 4.56
C GLU A 246 13.55 8.36 5.25
N ILE A 247 12.53 9.21 5.30
CA ILE A 247 11.23 8.91 5.88
C ILE A 247 10.13 9.25 4.90
N ILE A 248 9.21 8.30 4.71
CA ILE A 248 7.92 8.54 4.09
C ILE A 248 6.82 8.23 5.10
N TYR A 249 5.96 9.21 5.34
CA TYR A 249 4.73 9.05 6.09
C TYR A 249 3.55 9.23 5.16
N ILE A 250 2.53 8.39 5.34
CA ILE A 250 1.33 8.38 4.52
C ILE A 250 0.11 8.26 5.43
N ALA A 251 -0.91 9.07 5.14
CA ALA A 251 -2.20 9.00 5.78
C ALA A 251 -3.32 9.01 4.75
N HIS A 252 -4.39 8.26 4.99
CA HIS A 252 -5.58 8.42 4.16
C HIS A 252 -6.30 9.74 4.46
N ALA A 253 -6.78 10.42 3.42
CA ALA A 253 -7.34 11.76 3.49
C ALA A 253 -8.75 11.92 2.91
N ASP A 254 -9.31 10.89 2.27
CA ASP A 254 -10.64 10.99 1.65
C ASP A 254 -11.78 11.13 2.67
N THR A 255 -12.77 11.94 2.33
CA THR A 255 -14.02 12.13 3.08
C THR A 255 -15.23 11.49 2.42
N ASP A 256 -15.12 11.13 1.14
CA ASP A 256 -16.25 10.76 0.29
C ASP A 256 -16.49 9.24 0.24
N ILE A 257 -15.73 8.46 1.02
CA ILE A 257 -15.92 7.00 1.10
C ILE A 257 -17.02 6.69 2.13
N ASP A 258 -18.18 6.25 1.62
CA ASP A 258 -19.35 5.82 2.40
C ASP A 258 -19.14 4.53 3.23
N PHE A 259 -17.93 3.95 3.21
CA PHE A 259 -17.60 2.69 3.87
C PHE A 259 -16.51 2.85 4.95
N TYR A 260 -16.36 1.82 5.79
CA TYR A 260 -15.34 1.65 6.82
C TYR A 260 -13.92 1.94 6.31
N CYS A 261 -13.49 3.20 6.32
CA CYS A 261 -12.10 3.53 6.03
C CYS A 261 -11.33 3.61 7.35
N PRO A 262 -10.58 2.57 7.74
CA PRO A 262 -9.81 2.61 8.98
C PRO A 262 -8.81 3.77 8.93
N SER A 263 -8.40 4.30 10.08
CA SER A 263 -7.29 5.26 10.11
C SER A 263 -6.07 4.57 9.54
N LEU A 264 -5.71 4.93 8.33
CA LEU A 264 -4.46 4.51 7.74
C LEU A 264 -3.45 5.58 8.08
N SER A 265 -2.53 5.22 8.98
CA SER A 265 -1.35 6.01 9.31
C SER A 265 -0.17 5.05 9.19
N PHE A 266 0.73 5.36 8.26
CA PHE A 266 1.85 4.50 7.92
C PHE A 266 3.12 5.33 7.84
N VAL A 267 4.18 4.89 8.52
CA VAL A 267 5.50 5.54 8.46
C VAL A 267 6.56 4.50 8.12
N VAL A 268 7.45 4.84 7.19
CA VAL A 268 8.62 4.03 6.84
C VAL A 268 9.86 4.85 7.01
N GLN A 269 10.89 4.21 7.56
CA GLN A 269 12.24 4.73 7.59
C GLN A 269 13.15 3.83 6.76
N HIS A 270 13.86 4.43 5.79
CA HIS A 270 14.95 3.82 5.04
C HIS A 270 16.30 4.37 5.53
N TYR A 271 17.30 3.50 5.65
CA TYR A 271 18.66 3.87 6.02
C TYR A 271 19.62 2.69 5.79
N TYR A 272 20.92 2.94 5.99
CA TYR A 272 21.94 1.89 6.04
C TYR A 272 22.35 1.64 7.48
N ALA A 273 22.35 0.37 7.92
CA ALA A 273 22.79 -0.07 9.24
C ALA A 273 24.30 0.05 9.42
N PRO A 274 24.82 -0.09 10.66
CA PRO A 274 26.26 0.03 10.94
C PRO A 274 27.14 -0.99 10.22
N ASP A 275 26.59 -2.15 9.84
CA ASP A 275 27.29 -3.18 9.06
C ASP A 275 27.25 -2.92 7.53
N GLY A 276 26.57 -1.86 7.10
CA GLY A 276 26.41 -1.46 5.71
C GLY A 276 25.21 -2.10 5.01
N SER A 277 24.41 -2.92 5.69
CA SER A 277 23.16 -3.44 5.15
C SER A 277 22.13 -2.33 4.98
N GLU A 278 21.31 -2.46 3.95
CA GLU A 278 20.19 -1.57 3.67
C GLU A 278 18.99 -2.05 4.47
N LEU A 279 18.28 -1.12 5.13
CA LEU A 279 17.10 -1.41 5.93
C LEU A 279 15.94 -0.51 5.54
N LEU A 280 14.75 -1.09 5.52
CA LEU A 280 13.49 -0.38 5.58
C LEU A 280 12.67 -0.91 6.75
N VAL A 281 12.32 -0.03 7.67
CA VAL A 281 11.47 -0.36 8.82
C VAL A 281 10.19 0.48 8.75
N GLY A 282 9.06 -0.18 8.58
CA GLY A 282 7.74 0.43 8.49
C GLY A 282 6.87 0.11 9.69
N HIS A 283 6.02 1.04 10.10
CA HIS A 283 5.05 0.88 11.18
C HIS A 283 3.66 1.29 10.71
N ALA A 284 2.68 0.40 10.87
CA ALA A 284 1.28 0.68 10.55
C ALA A 284 0.38 0.38 11.75
N ALA A 285 -0.55 1.28 12.08
CA ALA A 285 -1.68 0.95 12.94
C ALA A 285 -2.73 0.21 12.11
N LEU A 286 -3.05 -1.03 12.49
CA LEU A 286 -3.96 -1.89 11.74
C LEU A 286 -5.41 -1.72 12.20
N MET A 287 -5.62 -1.71 13.52
CA MET A 287 -6.96 -1.65 14.11
C MET A 287 -6.92 -1.22 15.58
N TYR A 288 -8.10 -0.90 16.10
CA TYR A 288 -8.33 -0.65 17.51
C TYR A 288 -9.35 -1.64 18.07
N GLU A 289 -9.06 -2.20 19.23
CA GLU A 289 -9.85 -3.24 19.89
C GLU A 289 -10.28 -2.74 21.27
N LEU A 290 -11.59 -2.77 21.53
CA LEU A 290 -12.12 -2.58 22.88
C LEU A 290 -12.27 -3.95 23.52
N TYR A 291 -11.69 -4.13 24.71
CA TYR A 291 -11.68 -5.40 25.39
C TYR A 291 -12.02 -5.27 26.86
N ASN A 292 -12.46 -6.38 27.43
CA ASN A 292 -12.77 -6.51 28.84
C ASN A 292 -11.71 -7.39 29.50
N ASP A 293 -10.74 -6.76 30.15
CA ASP A 293 -9.66 -7.42 30.89
C ASP A 293 -10.22 -8.22 32.08
N THR A 294 -10.52 -9.50 31.85
CA THR A 294 -11.22 -10.35 32.82
C THR A 294 -10.30 -10.88 33.91
N ASN A 295 -9.00 -10.96 33.63
CA ASN A 295 -8.00 -11.48 34.56
C ASN A 295 -7.14 -10.38 35.22
N HIS A 296 -7.35 -9.12 34.81
CA HIS A 296 -6.68 -7.93 35.33
C HIS A 296 -5.16 -7.92 35.08
N ASN A 297 -4.72 -8.49 33.96
CA ASN A 297 -3.32 -8.48 33.55
C ASN A 297 -2.95 -7.23 32.71
N GLY A 298 -3.92 -6.40 32.35
CA GLY A 298 -3.74 -5.21 31.52
C GLY A 298 -3.45 -5.52 30.06
N LEU A 299 -3.66 -6.75 29.60
CA LEU A 299 -3.43 -7.20 28.23
C LEU A 299 -4.74 -7.58 27.57
N LEU A 300 -4.76 -7.52 26.25
CA LEU A 300 -5.81 -8.14 25.46
C LEU A 300 -5.45 -9.61 25.23
N ASP A 301 -6.09 -10.51 25.96
CA ASP A 301 -5.96 -11.95 25.71
C ASP A 301 -6.87 -12.36 24.54
N ALA A 302 -6.27 -12.57 23.36
CA ALA A 302 -6.96 -12.99 22.15
C ALA A 302 -6.28 -14.20 21.50
N ASP A 303 -6.99 -15.32 21.47
CA ASP A 303 -6.63 -16.54 20.76
C ASP A 303 -7.84 -17.02 19.94
N TYR A 304 -7.86 -16.62 18.67
CA TYR A 304 -8.94 -17.02 17.76
C TYR A 304 -8.82 -18.47 17.28
N GLY A 305 -7.67 -19.12 17.50
CA GLY A 305 -7.47 -20.54 17.23
C GLY A 305 -8.25 -21.43 18.21
N SER A 306 -8.26 -21.08 19.50
CA SER A 306 -9.09 -21.74 20.52
C SER A 306 -10.50 -21.14 20.65
N GLY A 307 -10.72 -19.94 20.10
CA GLY A 307 -11.97 -19.19 20.21
C GLY A 307 -12.11 -18.42 21.52
N ALA A 308 -11.06 -18.33 22.32
CA ALA A 308 -11.00 -17.55 23.55
C ALA A 308 -10.53 -16.12 23.24
N THR A 309 -11.34 -15.12 23.55
CA THR A 309 -10.94 -13.72 23.36
C THR A 309 -11.64 -12.81 24.37
N GLU A 310 -10.90 -11.85 24.89
CA GLU A 310 -11.42 -10.76 25.71
C GLU A 310 -11.95 -9.58 24.87
N THR A 311 -11.71 -9.61 23.56
CA THR A 311 -12.22 -8.60 22.63
C THR A 311 -13.73 -8.51 22.73
N LYS A 312 -14.22 -7.31 23.03
CA LYS A 312 -15.64 -6.99 23.06
C LYS A 312 -16.11 -6.38 21.76
N TYR A 313 -15.34 -5.45 21.22
CA TYR A 313 -15.65 -4.75 19.98
C TYR A 313 -14.36 -4.43 19.21
N TYR A 314 -14.43 -4.45 17.88
CA TYR A 314 -13.49 -3.70 17.05
C TYR A 314 -14.02 -2.29 16.85
N LEU A 315 -13.13 -1.33 16.88
CA LEU A 315 -13.41 0.07 16.66
C LEU A 315 -13.01 0.43 15.23
N ALA A 316 -13.98 0.37 14.33
CA ALA A 316 -13.82 0.77 12.93
C ALA A 316 -14.11 2.26 12.80
N LEU A 317 -13.08 3.09 12.96
CA LEU A 317 -13.16 4.54 12.81
C LEU A 317 -13.27 4.90 11.33
N ASN A 318 -14.12 5.88 11.02
CA ASN A 318 -14.29 6.56 9.73
C ASN A 318 -14.13 8.08 9.96
N PHE A 319 -13.66 8.81 8.95
CA PHE A 319 -13.26 10.22 9.08
C PHE A 319 -14.08 11.11 8.18
N SER A 320 -15.38 11.17 8.44
CA SER A 320 -16.35 11.90 7.62
C SER A 320 -16.12 13.41 7.48
N ALA A 321 -15.28 14.02 8.33
CA ALA A 321 -14.92 15.43 8.26
C ALA A 321 -13.51 15.69 7.69
N GLY A 322 -12.78 14.64 7.30
CA GLY A 322 -11.47 14.71 6.69
C GLY A 322 -10.32 14.88 7.67
N ILE A 323 -9.17 15.27 7.12
CA ILE A 323 -7.95 15.50 7.89
C ILE A 323 -7.58 16.98 7.96
N SER A 324 -7.02 17.36 9.11
CA SER A 324 -6.22 18.56 9.27
C SER A 324 -4.74 18.12 9.27
N PRO A 325 -4.05 18.16 8.12
CA PRO A 325 -2.64 17.82 8.08
C PRO A 325 -1.80 18.87 8.82
N GLN A 326 -0.69 18.43 9.38
CA GLN A 326 0.38 19.26 9.89
C GLN A 326 1.60 19.02 8.98
N PRO A 327 1.84 19.91 7.99
CA PRO A 327 3.02 19.82 7.13
C PRO A 327 4.31 19.81 7.94
N VAL A 328 5.38 19.26 7.35
CA VAL A 328 6.70 19.24 7.98
C VAL A 328 7.11 20.65 8.41
N SER A 329 7.52 20.74 9.66
CA SER A 329 8.13 21.92 10.26
C SER A 329 9.45 21.52 10.91
N ILE A 330 10.40 22.46 10.95
CA ILE A 330 11.73 22.25 11.52
C ILE A 330 11.88 23.04 12.82
N ASP A 331 12.44 22.37 13.83
CA ASP A 331 12.82 22.93 15.12
C ASP A 331 14.31 22.65 15.40
N ASP A 332 15.11 23.71 15.42
CA ASP A 332 16.57 23.65 15.68
C ASP A 332 16.93 24.10 17.12
N SER A 333 15.94 24.32 18.00
CA SER A 333 16.17 24.95 19.31
C SER A 333 16.92 24.07 20.33
N GLY A 334 16.98 22.75 20.11
CA GLY A 334 17.62 21.77 20.98
C GLY A 334 19.10 21.49 20.71
N GLY A 335 19.72 22.18 19.75
CA GLY A 335 21.11 21.89 19.31
C GLY A 335 21.22 20.74 18.30
N TYR A 336 20.09 20.15 17.91
CA TYR A 336 19.94 19.22 16.82
C TYR A 336 18.66 19.57 16.04
N ARG A 337 18.64 19.24 14.75
CA ARG A 337 17.49 19.48 13.88
C ARG A 337 16.40 18.46 14.15
N THR A 338 15.18 18.92 14.43
CA THR A 338 14.00 18.08 14.63
C THR A 338 12.93 18.41 13.60
N TYR A 339 12.49 17.42 12.84
CA TYR A 339 11.38 17.52 11.89
C TYR A 339 10.09 17.10 12.60
N ARG A 340 9.02 17.87 12.44
CA ARG A 340 7.71 17.61 13.06
C ARG A 340 6.61 17.65 12.02
N TRP A 341 5.75 16.64 12.02
CA TRP A 341 4.61 16.54 11.11
C TRP A 341 3.50 15.69 11.74
N GLY A 342 2.37 15.58 11.07
CA GLY A 342 1.29 14.69 11.50
C GLY A 342 -0.02 14.92 10.76
N VAL A 343 -1.04 14.21 11.18
CA VAL A 343 -2.42 14.44 10.76
C VAL A 343 -3.34 14.36 11.95
N ARG A 344 -4.39 15.18 11.92
CA ARG A 344 -5.50 15.10 12.85
C ARG A 344 -6.79 14.88 12.09
N TYR A 345 -7.40 13.74 12.28
CA TYR A 345 -8.77 13.47 11.88
C TYR A 345 -9.72 14.15 12.87
N GLN A 346 -10.69 14.89 12.37
CA GLN A 346 -11.68 15.61 13.20
C GLN A 346 -13.04 14.91 13.13
N ASP A 347 -13.85 15.03 14.18
CA ASP A 347 -15.23 14.51 14.25
C ASP A 347 -15.33 13.07 13.73
N VAL A 348 -14.48 12.20 14.29
CA VAL A 348 -14.30 10.83 13.85
C VAL A 348 -15.58 10.04 14.15
N THR A 349 -16.28 9.60 13.12
CA THR A 349 -17.46 8.74 13.27
C THR A 349 -17.01 7.29 13.11
N GLY A 350 -17.45 6.37 13.94
CA GLY A 350 -17.03 4.98 13.83
C GLY A 350 -18.13 4.00 14.15
N PHE A 351 -17.80 2.73 13.98
CA PHE A 351 -18.67 1.62 14.35
C PHE A 351 -17.97 0.75 15.38
N LEU A 352 -18.74 0.32 16.37
CA LEU A 352 -18.37 -0.82 17.21
C LEU A 352 -18.83 -2.09 16.51
N ILE A 353 -17.89 -2.95 16.15
CA ILE A 353 -18.15 -4.20 15.44
C ILE A 353 -17.94 -5.36 16.41
N TYR A 354 -18.89 -6.28 16.51
CA TYR A 354 -18.71 -7.48 17.33
C TYR A 354 -17.67 -8.42 16.72
N PRO A 355 -16.87 -9.14 17.54
CA PRO A 355 -15.90 -10.10 17.04
C PRO A 355 -16.52 -11.31 16.33
N GLN A 356 -17.79 -11.59 16.61
CA GLN A 356 -18.59 -12.64 16.00
C GLN A 356 -19.95 -12.07 15.59
N GLU A 357 -20.53 -12.61 14.51
CA GLU A 357 -21.89 -12.28 14.10
C GLU A 357 -22.87 -12.45 15.27
N ARG A 358 -23.74 -11.47 15.47
CA ARG A 358 -24.94 -11.66 16.28
C ARG A 358 -26.10 -12.17 15.42
N VAL A 359 -27.25 -12.34 16.09
CA VAL A 359 -28.54 -12.70 15.51
C VAL A 359 -28.80 -11.91 14.23
N GLU A 360 -29.14 -12.61 13.14
CA GLU A 360 -29.50 -12.05 11.82
C GLU A 360 -28.35 -11.49 10.96
N GLY A 361 -27.08 -11.83 11.23
CA GLY A 361 -25.96 -11.48 10.33
C GLY A 361 -25.54 -10.00 10.41
N VAL A 362 -25.94 -9.32 11.48
CA VAL A 362 -25.53 -7.94 11.78
C VAL A 362 -24.27 -7.95 12.64
N TYR A 363 -23.26 -7.22 12.18
CA TYR A 363 -21.96 -7.08 12.83
C TYR A 363 -21.86 -5.82 13.71
N GLU A 364 -22.67 -4.82 13.41
CA GLU A 364 -22.62 -3.48 14.02
C GLU A 364 -23.34 -3.45 15.38
N GLY A 365 -22.60 -3.15 16.44
CA GLY A 365 -23.15 -2.93 17.77
C GLY A 365 -23.66 -1.50 17.99
N ALA A 366 -22.85 -0.50 17.65
CA ALA A 366 -23.17 0.90 17.82
C ALA A 366 -22.45 1.77 16.80
N ILE A 367 -23.01 2.95 16.56
CA ILE A 367 -22.30 4.06 15.92
C ILE A 367 -21.74 4.93 17.05
N LEU A 368 -20.51 5.40 16.90
CA LEU A 368 -19.89 6.32 17.86
C LEU A 368 -19.33 7.54 17.15
N THR A 369 -19.12 8.60 17.92
CA THR A 369 -18.36 9.77 17.48
C THR A 369 -17.26 10.04 18.49
N ALA A 370 -16.00 10.07 18.05
CA ALA A 370 -14.86 10.53 18.83
C ALA A 370 -14.48 11.94 18.39
N GLN A 371 -14.00 12.77 19.32
CA GLN A 371 -13.69 14.18 19.01
C GLN A 371 -12.60 14.31 17.92
N PHE A 372 -11.56 13.48 17.99
CA PHE A 372 -10.48 13.47 17.02
C PHE A 372 -9.65 12.18 17.14
N LEU A 373 -8.87 11.90 16.11
CA LEU A 373 -7.75 10.97 16.15
C LEU A 373 -6.54 11.70 15.57
N GLU A 374 -5.40 11.67 16.26
CA GLU A 374 -4.20 12.40 15.84
C GLU A 374 -2.98 11.47 15.90
N HIS A 375 -2.24 11.47 14.79
CA HIS A 375 -0.91 10.89 14.71
C HIS A 375 0.06 12.03 14.43
N SER A 376 1.02 12.24 15.32
CA SER A 376 2.05 13.25 15.14
C SER A 376 3.43 12.65 15.41
N TYR A 377 4.42 13.18 14.73
CA TYR A 377 5.75 12.60 14.66
C TYR A 377 6.79 13.68 14.93
N ALA A 378 7.84 13.30 15.63
CA ALA A 378 9.04 14.12 15.77
C ALA A 378 10.27 13.26 15.47
N TYR A 379 10.99 13.63 14.42
CA TYR A 379 12.18 12.93 13.96
C TYR A 379 13.42 13.78 14.13
N SER A 380 14.50 13.19 14.65
CA SER A 380 15.78 13.89 14.79
C SER A 380 16.94 12.93 14.57
N LEU A 381 18.07 13.48 14.10
CA LEU A 381 19.34 12.78 14.00
C LEU A 381 20.31 13.30 15.04
N ILE A 382 20.90 12.38 15.82
CA ILE A 382 21.87 12.66 16.86
C ILE A 382 23.08 11.76 16.63
N GLY A 383 24.10 12.31 15.95
CA GLY A 383 25.27 11.51 15.56
C GLY A 383 24.88 10.45 14.53
N ASN A 384 25.04 9.18 14.88
CA ASN A 384 24.70 8.03 14.05
C ASN A 384 23.43 7.32 14.53
N THR A 385 22.60 7.97 15.33
CA THR A 385 21.27 7.45 15.71
C THR A 385 20.19 8.41 15.25
N SER A 386 19.07 7.85 14.82
CA SER A 386 17.85 8.62 14.61
C SER A 386 16.87 8.33 15.72
N HIS A 387 16.08 9.32 16.11
CA HIS A 387 15.02 9.18 17.09
C HIS A 387 13.71 9.60 16.44
N LEU A 388 12.78 8.65 16.32
CA LEU A 388 11.43 8.86 15.81
C LEU A 388 10.44 8.70 16.96
N LYS A 389 9.89 9.81 17.42
CA LYS A 389 8.81 9.82 18.40
C LYS A 389 7.47 9.79 17.69
N THR A 390 6.59 8.84 18.02
CA THR A 390 5.30 8.64 17.35
C THR A 390 4.15 8.89 18.34
N THR A 391 3.68 10.13 18.42
CA THR A 391 2.59 10.50 19.33
C THR A 391 1.25 10.11 18.75
N PHE A 392 0.53 9.26 19.48
CA PHE A 392 -0.85 8.86 19.25
C PHE A 392 -1.79 9.58 20.23
N ARG A 393 -2.86 10.18 19.71
CA ARG A 393 -3.93 10.72 20.54
C ARG A 393 -5.29 10.32 20.01
N LEU A 394 -6.13 9.83 20.90
CA LEU A 394 -7.55 9.59 20.64
C LEU A 394 -8.35 10.52 21.55
N GLY A 395 -9.16 11.38 20.94
CA GLY A 395 -10.09 12.25 21.66
C GLY A 395 -11.18 11.45 22.39
N PRO A 396 -11.91 12.09 23.32
CA PRO A 396 -12.98 11.41 24.03
C PRO A 396 -14.10 10.98 23.07
N ILE A 397 -14.79 9.89 23.40
CA ILE A 397 -16.03 9.48 22.77
C ILE A 397 -17.13 10.45 23.20
N MET A 398 -17.65 11.20 22.24
CA MET A 398 -18.64 12.26 22.44
C MET A 398 -20.07 11.74 22.38
N ASP A 399 -20.31 10.71 21.56
CA ASP A 399 -21.63 10.09 21.39
C ASP A 399 -21.49 8.60 21.09
N LEU A 400 -22.47 7.82 21.56
CA LEU A 400 -22.59 6.38 21.35
C LEU A 400 -24.05 6.02 21.10
N GLN A 401 -24.40 5.83 19.84
CA GLN A 401 -25.72 5.43 19.40
C GLN A 401 -25.77 3.91 19.22
N ALA A 402 -26.29 3.22 20.23
CA ALA A 402 -26.47 1.78 20.19
C ALA A 402 -27.46 1.37 19.08
N VAL A 403 -27.02 0.53 18.15
CA VAL A 403 -27.87 -0.13 17.14
C VAL A 403 -28.62 -1.31 17.79
N HIS A 404 -27.98 -1.95 18.78
CA HIS A 404 -28.56 -3.02 19.57
C HIS A 404 -28.57 -2.70 21.08
N PRO A 405 -29.58 -3.18 21.82
CA PRO A 405 -29.63 -2.96 23.27
C PRO A 405 -28.43 -3.62 23.98
N GLY A 406 -27.89 -2.91 24.96
CA GLY A 406 -26.82 -3.42 25.84
C GLY A 406 -25.39 -3.20 25.32
N VAL A 407 -25.19 -2.35 24.32
CA VAL A 407 -23.85 -1.88 23.94
C VAL A 407 -23.41 -0.78 24.90
N SER A 408 -22.23 -0.93 25.48
CA SER A 408 -21.56 0.06 26.32
C SER A 408 -20.05 -0.09 26.17
N ILE A 409 -19.34 1.01 26.39
CA ILE A 409 -17.87 1.08 26.47
C ILE A 409 -17.37 1.30 27.90
N ASP A 410 -18.29 1.38 28.87
CA ASP A 410 -17.96 1.62 30.28
C ASP A 410 -17.13 0.45 30.83
N GLY A 411 -16.02 0.78 31.50
CA GLY A 411 -15.09 -0.20 32.06
C GLY A 411 -14.27 -0.97 31.03
N LEU A 412 -14.35 -0.64 29.73
CA LEU A 412 -13.52 -1.28 28.71
C LEU A 412 -12.15 -0.61 28.59
N SER A 413 -11.18 -1.46 28.27
CA SER A 413 -9.82 -1.08 27.88
C SER A 413 -9.73 -0.92 26.37
N LEU A 414 -8.67 -0.27 25.90
CA LEU A 414 -8.37 -0.11 24.47
C LEU A 414 -7.04 -0.80 24.14
N ALA A 415 -6.98 -1.51 23.02
CA ALA A 415 -5.74 -1.96 22.41
C ALA A 415 -5.61 -1.37 21.01
N ALA A 416 -4.42 -0.89 20.66
CA ALA A 416 -4.07 -0.56 19.28
C ALA A 416 -3.17 -1.67 18.73
N LEU A 417 -3.60 -2.35 17.68
CA LEU A 417 -2.81 -3.37 17.00
C LEU A 417 -1.94 -2.71 15.94
N HIS A 418 -0.65 -3.01 15.98
CA HIS A 418 0.34 -2.51 15.05
C HIS A 418 1.00 -3.67 14.29
N SER A 419 1.48 -3.35 13.08
CA SER A 419 2.38 -4.22 12.33
C SER A 419 3.69 -3.50 12.07
N THR A 420 4.77 -4.28 12.12
CA THR A 420 6.12 -3.87 11.74
C THR A 420 6.47 -4.51 10.42
N LEU A 421 6.92 -3.70 9.49
CA LEU A 421 7.40 -4.12 8.20
C LEU A 421 8.91 -4.01 8.20
N LEU A 422 9.57 -5.06 7.75
CA LEU A 422 11.02 -5.14 7.75
C LEU A 422 11.50 -5.63 6.40
N PHE A 423 12.34 -4.84 5.77
CA PHE A 423 13.23 -5.31 4.72
C PHE A 423 14.67 -5.08 5.17
N SER A 424 15.52 -6.05 4.86
CA SER A 424 16.97 -5.95 5.07
C SER A 424 17.72 -6.62 3.93
N SER A 425 18.80 -6.00 3.47
CA SER A 425 19.72 -6.65 2.52
C SER A 425 20.73 -7.59 3.18
N ALA A 426 20.76 -7.67 4.52
CA ALA A 426 21.53 -8.67 5.24
C ALA A 426 20.77 -10.00 5.32
N ASN A 427 21.50 -11.11 5.19
CA ASN A 427 20.91 -12.45 5.21
C ASN A 427 20.48 -12.91 6.61
N ASP A 428 21.03 -12.32 7.67
CA ASP A 428 20.86 -12.74 9.07
C ASP A 428 20.27 -11.58 9.89
N THR A 429 19.12 -11.03 9.45
CA THR A 429 18.39 -9.99 10.18
C THR A 429 17.16 -10.57 10.86
N ASP A 430 17.14 -10.46 12.18
CA ASP A 430 16.11 -11.05 13.03
C ASP A 430 15.46 -9.99 13.94
N ILE A 431 14.24 -10.30 14.39
CA ILE A 431 13.55 -9.50 15.40
C ILE A 431 13.71 -10.18 16.76
N PHE A 432 14.02 -9.36 17.77
CA PHE A 432 14.14 -9.79 19.16
C PHE A 432 13.14 -9.04 20.03
N VAL A 433 12.43 -9.78 20.88
CA VAL A 433 11.52 -9.26 21.90
C VAL A 433 12.09 -9.67 23.25
N GLU A 434 12.38 -8.70 24.12
CA GLU A 434 13.08 -8.93 25.40
C GLU A 434 14.38 -9.78 25.24
N GLY A 435 15.11 -9.52 24.15
CA GLY A 435 16.36 -10.22 23.82
C GLY A 435 16.21 -11.66 23.31
N SER A 436 14.99 -12.13 23.07
CA SER A 436 14.72 -13.45 22.48
C SER A 436 14.19 -13.31 21.07
N PHE A 437 14.63 -14.17 20.14
CA PHE A 437 14.11 -14.21 18.78
C PHE A 437 12.58 -14.33 18.79
N TYR A 438 11.91 -13.57 17.92
CA TYR A 438 10.46 -13.55 17.79
C TYR A 438 10.04 -13.33 16.34
N ASP A 439 9.05 -14.07 15.88
CA ASP A 439 8.45 -13.91 14.56
C ASP A 439 6.93 -14.11 14.63
N SER A 440 6.18 -13.02 14.47
CA SER A 440 4.71 -13.06 14.50
C SER A 440 4.08 -13.91 13.40
N SER A 441 4.79 -14.17 12.29
CA SER A 441 4.29 -14.96 11.17
C SER A 441 4.32 -16.47 11.43
N VAL A 442 5.01 -16.90 12.49
CA VAL A 442 5.17 -18.31 12.86
C VAL A 442 4.22 -18.66 14.00
N SER A 443 3.34 -19.64 13.75
CA SER A 443 2.27 -20.06 14.67
C SER A 443 2.73 -20.66 16.01
N GLU A 444 4.04 -20.84 16.21
CA GLU A 444 4.63 -21.43 17.41
C GLU A 444 4.86 -20.41 18.53
N PHE A 445 4.78 -19.11 18.23
CA PHE A 445 4.99 -18.05 19.22
C PHE A 445 3.72 -17.74 20.00
N ASP A 446 3.87 -17.54 21.30
CA ASP A 446 2.82 -17.03 22.18
C ASP A 446 2.84 -15.49 22.20
N THR A 447 1.79 -14.90 22.80
CA THR A 447 1.80 -13.48 23.17
C THR A 447 2.85 -13.24 24.27
N VAL A 448 3.76 -12.29 24.05
CA VAL A 448 4.85 -11.97 24.98
C VAL A 448 4.75 -10.51 25.42
N LEU A 449 4.64 -10.26 26.72
CA LEU A 449 4.73 -8.91 27.28
C LEU A 449 6.14 -8.34 27.00
N MET A 450 6.21 -7.10 26.54
CA MET A 450 7.46 -6.44 26.21
C MET A 450 7.48 -4.97 26.59
N ASP A 451 8.63 -4.53 27.07
CA ASP A 451 9.04 -3.14 27.23
C ASP A 451 9.90 -2.70 26.04
N ASN A 452 10.58 -3.65 25.41
CA ASN A 452 11.48 -3.41 24.27
C ASN A 452 11.38 -4.50 23.20
N ALA A 453 11.59 -4.07 21.96
CA ALA A 453 11.88 -4.94 20.83
C ALA A 453 13.03 -4.34 19.99
N SER A 454 13.82 -5.18 19.34
CA SER A 454 14.91 -4.75 18.47
C SER A 454 14.93 -5.53 17.17
N ILE A 455 15.52 -4.93 16.15
CA ILE A 455 15.92 -5.59 14.91
C ILE A 455 17.44 -5.60 14.94
N SER A 456 18.03 -6.79 14.81
CA SER A 456 19.48 -6.96 14.92
C SER A 456 19.97 -7.96 13.88
N GLY A 457 21.21 -7.81 13.43
CA GLY A 457 21.87 -8.76 12.54
C GLY A 457 23.37 -8.76 12.76
N ASN A 458 24.02 -9.93 12.63
CA ASN A 458 25.44 -10.10 12.93
C ASN A 458 25.85 -9.55 14.32
N ASP A 459 25.07 -9.85 15.36
CA ASP A 459 25.25 -9.35 16.74
C ASP A 459 25.24 -7.81 16.88
N THR A 460 24.68 -7.08 15.91
CA THR A 460 24.60 -5.62 15.90
C THR A 460 23.14 -5.16 15.86
N ASP A 461 22.77 -4.23 16.73
CA ASP A 461 21.43 -3.64 16.70
C ASP A 461 21.31 -2.64 15.53
N PHE A 462 20.23 -2.79 14.77
CA PHE A 462 19.88 -1.92 13.65
C PHE A 462 18.75 -0.97 14.03
N TYR A 463 17.79 -1.46 14.80
CA TYR A 463 16.62 -0.70 15.24
C TYR A 463 16.19 -1.12 16.64
N SER A 464 15.69 -0.18 17.44
CA SER A 464 15.13 -0.43 18.76
C SER A 464 13.79 0.29 18.93
N MET A 465 12.83 -0.40 19.52
CA MET A 465 11.53 0.11 19.90
C MET A 465 11.43 0.11 21.43
N SER A 466 11.17 1.27 22.01
CA SER A 466 10.99 1.43 23.46
C SER A 466 9.53 1.76 23.75
N PHE A 467 8.90 0.92 24.57
CA PHE A 467 7.48 1.00 24.89
C PHE A 467 7.19 1.26 26.37
N ALA A 468 8.20 1.26 27.24
CA ALA A 468 8.08 1.40 28.70
C ALA A 468 7.68 2.83 29.17
N ASP A 469 6.72 3.44 28.50
CA ASP A 469 6.22 4.78 28.76
C ASP A 469 4.84 4.75 29.43
N ASN A 470 4.42 5.91 29.94
CA ASN A 470 3.07 6.07 30.44
C ASN A 470 2.22 6.78 29.40
N TYR A 471 0.92 6.50 29.39
CA TYR A 471 -0.05 7.31 28.65
C TYR A 471 -0.76 8.29 29.60
N THR A 472 -1.19 9.42 29.05
CA THR A 472 -2.00 10.40 29.76
C THR A 472 -3.48 10.12 29.48
N LEU A 473 -4.26 9.87 30.53
CA LEU A 473 -5.72 9.78 30.49
C LEU A 473 -6.32 11.12 30.91
N SER A 474 -7.20 11.68 30.08
CA SER A 474 -7.80 13.00 30.28
C SER A 474 -8.90 13.02 31.35
N THR A 475 -8.52 12.78 32.60
CA THR A 475 -9.34 13.02 33.80
C THR A 475 -9.14 14.45 34.32
N ASP A 476 -9.89 14.86 35.36
CA ASP A 476 -9.66 16.12 36.08
C ASP A 476 -9.24 15.83 37.54
N PRO A 477 -7.94 15.94 37.88
CA PRO A 477 -6.79 16.28 37.03
C PRO A 477 -6.38 15.12 36.09
N PRO A 478 -5.57 15.36 35.04
CA PRO A 478 -5.08 14.29 34.15
C PRO A 478 -4.32 13.21 34.93
N SER A 479 -4.53 11.95 34.55
CA SER A 479 -3.90 10.78 35.17
C SER A 479 -2.83 10.21 34.26
N LEU A 480 -1.66 9.89 34.83
CA LEU A 480 -0.57 9.23 34.13
C LEU A 480 -0.60 7.74 34.50
N LEU A 481 -0.77 6.87 33.50
CA LEU A 481 -0.99 5.44 33.70
C LEU A 481 0.00 4.63 32.86
N PRO A 482 0.47 3.47 33.34
CA PRO A 482 1.37 2.63 32.57
C PRO A 482 0.67 2.09 31.33
N VAL A 483 1.36 2.14 30.19
CA VAL A 483 0.98 1.35 29.03
C VAL A 483 1.45 -0.09 29.24
N THR A 484 0.78 -1.03 28.60
CA THR A 484 1.24 -2.41 28.47
C THR A 484 1.42 -2.69 26.99
N VAL A 485 2.49 -3.39 26.61
CA VAL A 485 2.72 -3.75 25.22
C VAL A 485 3.03 -5.24 25.12
N SER A 486 2.47 -5.89 24.12
CA SER A 486 2.76 -7.30 23.86
C SER A 486 3.05 -7.56 22.40
N ALA A 487 4.10 -8.33 22.13
CA ALA A 487 4.30 -8.99 20.85
C ALA A 487 3.24 -10.09 20.71
N CYS A 488 2.65 -10.19 19.54
CA CYS A 488 1.46 -11.00 19.29
C CYS A 488 1.69 -11.94 18.10
N PRO A 489 1.25 -13.21 18.16
CA PRO A 489 1.26 -14.08 16.99
C PRO A 489 0.11 -13.75 16.04
N THR A 490 0.22 -14.16 14.79
CA THR A 490 -0.81 -13.94 13.75
C THR A 490 -2.17 -14.53 14.14
N GLU A 491 -2.19 -15.65 14.88
CA GLU A 491 -3.39 -16.33 15.37
C GLU A 491 -4.19 -15.51 16.40
N SER A 492 -3.54 -14.52 17.02
CA SER A 492 -4.20 -13.58 17.92
C SER A 492 -5.00 -12.51 17.18
N VAL A 493 -4.91 -12.45 15.85
CA VAL A 493 -5.69 -11.54 15.00
C VAL A 493 -6.90 -12.29 14.45
N ASN A 494 -8.08 -11.69 14.53
CA ASN A 494 -9.30 -12.35 14.07
C ASN A 494 -9.26 -12.60 12.56
N PRO A 495 -9.32 -13.87 12.10
CA PRO A 495 -9.20 -14.20 10.69
C PRO A 495 -10.39 -13.70 9.85
N ARG A 496 -11.50 -13.29 10.49
CA ARG A 496 -12.65 -12.66 9.82
C ARG A 496 -12.39 -11.20 9.49
N ILE A 497 -11.45 -10.54 10.17
CA ILE A 497 -10.93 -9.25 9.75
C ILE A 497 -9.97 -9.52 8.58
N ARG A 498 -10.54 -9.95 7.45
CA ARG A 498 -9.81 -10.16 6.21
C ARG A 498 -9.47 -8.81 5.59
N ARG A 499 -8.39 -8.80 4.80
CA ARG A 499 -8.07 -7.76 3.80
C ARG A 499 -9.31 -7.30 3.02
N ASP A 500 -10.24 -8.23 2.76
CA ASP A 500 -11.49 -8.01 2.02
C ASP A 500 -12.53 -7.12 2.75
N HIS A 501 -12.46 -7.00 4.08
CA HIS A 501 -13.39 -6.18 4.88
C HIS A 501 -12.92 -4.73 5.08
N PHE A 502 -11.72 -4.39 4.60
CA PHE A 502 -11.27 -3.00 4.49
C PHE A 502 -11.45 -2.54 3.05
N PRO A 503 -12.59 -1.92 2.70
CA PRO A 503 -13.02 -1.75 1.31
C PRO A 503 -12.08 -0.91 0.42
N PHE A 504 -11.08 -0.20 0.95
CA PHE A 504 -10.10 0.60 0.20
C PHE A 504 -9.04 1.19 1.16
N PRO A 505 -7.75 1.45 0.82
CA PRO A 505 -6.94 1.03 -0.33
C PRO A 505 -5.60 0.39 0.09
N TYR A 506 -5.56 -0.64 0.96
CA TYR A 506 -4.29 -1.29 1.32
C TYR A 506 -3.50 -1.77 0.08
N TRP A 507 -4.19 -2.27 -0.93
CA TRP A 507 -3.57 -2.63 -2.20
C TRP A 507 -3.06 -1.42 -3.00
N ALA A 508 -3.74 -0.27 -2.95
CA ALA A 508 -3.31 0.92 -3.69
C ALA A 508 -2.15 1.61 -2.97
N LEU A 509 -2.17 1.63 -1.63
CA LEU A 509 -1.03 2.02 -0.80
C LEU A 509 0.16 1.09 -1.04
N GLN A 510 -0.05 -0.23 -1.03
CA GLN A 510 0.98 -1.21 -1.32
C GLN A 510 1.56 -1.00 -2.72
N GLY A 511 0.71 -0.79 -3.73
CA GLY A 511 1.14 -0.49 -5.09
C GLY A 511 1.92 0.83 -5.19
N PHE A 512 1.45 1.88 -4.52
CA PHE A 512 2.18 3.15 -4.41
C PHE A 512 3.55 2.96 -3.77
N LEU A 513 3.63 2.22 -2.66
CA LEU A 513 4.90 1.95 -1.97
C LEU A 513 5.82 1.07 -2.83
N ASN A 514 5.29 0.08 -3.53
CA ASN A 514 6.05 -0.70 -4.52
C ASN A 514 6.55 0.14 -5.70
N LEU A 515 5.89 1.26 -6.02
CA LEU A 515 6.37 2.21 -7.04
C LEU A 515 7.39 3.20 -6.47
N PHE A 516 7.17 3.65 -5.24
CA PHE A 516 7.95 4.70 -4.59
C PHE A 516 9.27 4.15 -4.04
N LEU A 517 9.23 3.04 -3.32
CA LEU A 517 10.37 2.55 -2.56
C LEU A 517 11.57 2.08 -3.42
N PRO A 518 11.39 1.50 -4.63
CA PRO A 518 12.53 1.23 -5.52
C PRO A 518 13.26 2.48 -6.01
N ARG A 519 12.72 3.69 -5.80
CA ARG A 519 13.42 4.94 -6.09
C ARG A 519 14.45 5.29 -5.03
N ILE A 520 14.27 4.75 -3.83
CA ILE A 520 15.11 5.03 -2.66
C ILE A 520 15.93 3.82 -2.22
N SER A 521 15.50 2.61 -2.60
CA SER A 521 16.21 1.37 -2.32
C SER A 521 17.07 0.92 -3.50
N THR A 522 18.24 0.36 -3.21
CA THR A 522 19.08 -0.29 -4.23
C THR A 522 18.68 -1.73 -4.51
N SER A 523 17.84 -2.31 -3.65
CA SER A 523 17.44 -3.70 -3.69
C SER A 523 16.05 -3.86 -4.29
N GLU A 524 15.86 -4.92 -5.09
CA GLU A 524 14.52 -5.33 -5.51
C GLU A 524 13.80 -5.91 -4.31
N PHE A 525 12.79 -5.22 -3.80
CA PHE A 525 11.96 -5.73 -2.72
C PHE A 525 10.49 -5.50 -3.00
N ARG A 526 9.68 -6.48 -2.60
CA ARG A 526 8.22 -6.42 -2.67
C ARG A 526 7.69 -6.06 -1.31
N PHE A 527 6.90 -5.01 -1.28
CA PHE A 527 6.22 -4.54 -0.10
C PHE A 527 4.90 -5.30 0.05
N ASP A 528 4.64 -5.83 1.24
CA ASP A 528 3.38 -6.48 1.60
C ASP A 528 2.83 -5.89 2.89
N LEU A 529 1.58 -5.41 2.85
CA LEU A 529 0.86 -4.87 4.00
C LEU A 529 0.03 -5.93 4.72
N ASP A 530 0.10 -7.18 4.28
CA ASP A 530 -0.54 -8.28 4.98
C ASP A 530 0.10 -8.47 6.36
N TYR A 531 -0.70 -8.31 7.41
CA TYR A 531 -0.23 -8.51 8.78
C TYR A 531 0.34 -9.93 8.99
N ARG A 532 -0.08 -10.91 8.16
CA ARG A 532 0.39 -12.30 8.22
C ARG A 532 1.85 -12.45 7.79
N THR A 533 2.40 -11.47 7.08
CA THR A 533 3.80 -11.44 6.67
C THR A 533 4.64 -10.49 7.52
N SER A 534 4.04 -9.86 8.54
CA SER A 534 4.76 -9.01 9.48
C SER A 534 5.60 -9.85 10.43
N GLY A 535 6.90 -9.57 10.49
CA GLY A 535 7.79 -10.20 11.47
C GLY A 535 7.50 -9.81 12.92
N LEU A 536 6.84 -8.66 13.13
CA LEU A 536 6.37 -8.24 14.46
C LEU A 536 5.02 -7.54 14.40
N LEU A 537 4.00 -8.25 14.86
CA LEU A 537 2.73 -7.71 15.28
C LEU A 537 2.80 -7.43 16.78
N TYR A 538 2.27 -6.29 17.20
CA TYR A 538 2.21 -5.95 18.61
C TYR A 538 0.98 -5.14 18.97
N ARG A 539 0.53 -5.28 20.22
CA ARG A 539 -0.57 -4.49 20.77
C ARG A 539 -0.03 -3.52 21.78
N VAL A 540 -0.43 -2.26 21.64
CA VAL A 540 -0.29 -1.24 22.67
C VAL A 540 -1.61 -1.14 23.42
N THR A 541 -1.64 -1.58 24.66
CA THR A 541 -2.83 -1.64 25.50
C THR A 541 -2.88 -0.50 26.50
N TYR A 542 -4.07 0.08 26.62
CA TYR A 542 -4.45 1.14 27.55
C TYR A 542 -5.49 0.56 28.52
N PRO A 543 -5.04 0.00 29.68
CA PRO A 543 -5.92 -0.75 30.59
C PRO A 543 -7.04 0.07 31.22
N GLN A 544 -6.94 1.40 31.17
CA GLN A 544 -8.05 2.30 31.53
C GLN A 544 -8.31 3.24 30.35
N TYR A 545 -9.46 3.08 29.71
CA TYR A 545 -9.87 3.92 28.60
C TYR A 545 -11.26 4.51 28.83
N GLU A 546 -12.30 3.66 28.95
CA GLU A 546 -13.69 4.08 29.22
C GLU A 546 -14.23 5.18 28.26
N GLY A 547 -13.66 5.29 27.05
CA GLY A 547 -14.01 6.34 26.10
C GLY A 547 -13.45 7.73 26.41
N LEU A 548 -12.53 7.87 27.38
CA LEU A 548 -11.85 9.12 27.69
C LEU A 548 -10.72 9.41 26.69
N ALA A 549 -10.26 10.66 26.65
CA ALA A 549 -9.15 11.01 25.78
C ALA A 549 -7.83 10.40 26.30
N ILE A 550 -7.00 9.90 25.38
CA ILE A 550 -5.68 9.35 25.68
C ILE A 550 -4.60 10.01 24.82
N GLU A 551 -3.40 10.10 25.38
CA GLU A 551 -2.16 10.51 24.70
C GLU A 551 -1.02 9.57 25.07
N HIS A 552 -0.32 9.03 24.07
CA HIS A 552 0.82 8.15 24.23
C HIS A 552 1.87 8.45 23.15
N ASP A 553 3.15 8.41 23.50
CA ASP A 553 4.22 8.98 22.68
C ASP A 553 5.51 8.13 22.64
N PRO A 554 5.43 6.86 22.18
CA PRO A 554 6.56 5.95 22.13
C PRO A 554 7.68 6.46 21.22
N THR A 555 8.89 5.97 21.48
CA THR A 555 10.10 6.37 20.76
C THR A 555 10.78 5.17 20.12
N TYR A 556 11.10 5.32 18.84
CA TYR A 556 11.90 4.37 18.08
C TYR A 556 13.27 4.96 17.75
N VAL A 557 14.28 4.08 17.74
CA VAL A 557 15.67 4.46 17.51
C VAL A 557 16.24 3.59 16.40
N ALA A 558 16.78 4.22 15.35
CA ALA A 558 17.55 3.51 14.34
C ALA A 558 19.04 3.79 14.55
N TYR A 559 19.88 2.79 14.30
CA TYR A 559 21.34 2.91 14.33
C TYR A 559 21.85 2.94 12.90
N LEU A 560 22.45 4.06 12.51
CA LEU A 560 22.84 4.34 11.14
C LEU A 560 24.34 4.13 10.95
N SER A 561 24.71 3.74 9.73
CA SER A 561 26.09 3.83 9.26
C SER A 561 26.55 5.28 9.28
N SER A 562 27.76 5.51 9.80
CA SER A 562 28.43 6.81 9.70
C SER A 562 28.85 7.19 8.27
N ARG A 563 28.75 6.25 7.33
CA ARG A 563 29.10 6.41 5.93
C ARG A 563 27.85 6.15 5.09
N ALA A 564 27.26 7.20 4.54
CA ALA A 564 26.36 7.03 3.40
C ALA A 564 27.16 6.25 2.33
N PRO A 565 26.66 5.13 1.80
CA PRO A 565 27.32 4.47 0.68
C PRO A 565 27.52 5.50 -0.42
N GLU A 566 28.64 5.40 -1.15
CA GLU A 566 28.79 6.19 -2.37
C GLU A 566 27.60 5.83 -3.25
N ILE A 567 26.62 6.74 -3.34
CA ILE A 567 25.51 6.60 -4.28
C ILE A 567 26.21 6.44 -5.63
N VAL A 568 26.22 5.21 -6.14
CA VAL A 568 26.62 4.95 -7.51
C VAL A 568 25.49 5.57 -8.30
N THR A 569 25.56 6.88 -8.54
CA THR A 569 24.60 7.56 -9.38
C THR A 569 24.57 6.75 -10.66
N PRO A 570 23.44 6.12 -11.04
CA PRO A 570 23.35 5.48 -12.33
C PRO A 570 23.81 6.54 -13.35
N PRO A 571 24.68 6.17 -14.32
CA PRO A 571 25.23 7.13 -15.26
C PRO A 571 24.07 8.00 -15.76
N PRO A 572 24.17 9.34 -15.68
CA PRO A 572 23.06 10.24 -15.93
C PRO A 572 22.39 9.79 -17.20
N SER A 573 21.14 9.35 -17.11
CA SER A 573 20.43 8.83 -18.26
C SER A 573 20.52 9.91 -19.33
N THR A 574 21.24 9.63 -20.41
CA THR A 574 21.45 10.56 -21.53
C THR A 574 20.13 10.90 -22.26
N PHE A 575 19.00 10.41 -21.74
CA PHE A 575 17.66 10.57 -22.25
C PHE A 575 17.20 12.05 -22.29
N TRP A 576 17.56 12.86 -21.29
CA TRP A 576 17.16 14.28 -21.31
C TRP A 576 18.01 15.16 -22.23
N ALA A 577 19.26 14.78 -22.52
CA ALA A 577 20.13 15.57 -23.40
C ALA A 577 19.78 15.42 -24.89
N ILE A 578 19.24 14.27 -25.32
CA ILE A 578 18.85 14.03 -26.72
C ILE A 578 17.49 14.69 -27.03
N ALA A 579 16.55 14.73 -26.09
CA ALA A 579 15.27 15.42 -26.27
C ALA A 579 15.45 16.95 -26.43
N GLY A 580 16.39 17.55 -25.68
CA GLY A 580 16.71 18.98 -25.80
C GLY A 580 17.35 19.38 -27.13
N LEU A 581 18.24 18.55 -27.69
CA LEU A 581 18.90 18.83 -28.97
C LEU A 581 18.00 18.50 -30.18
N GLY A 582 17.15 17.48 -30.09
CA GLY A 582 16.14 17.16 -31.10
C GLY A 582 15.07 18.25 -31.23
N GLY A 583 14.58 18.78 -30.10
CA GLY A 583 13.57 19.85 -30.08
C GLY A 583 14.05 21.16 -30.73
N VAL A 584 15.32 21.55 -30.52
CA VAL A 584 15.90 22.75 -31.14
C VAL A 584 16.09 22.59 -32.64
N ALA A 585 16.45 21.39 -33.12
CA ALA A 585 16.57 21.12 -34.56
C ALA A 585 15.21 21.13 -35.27
N VAL A 586 14.16 20.57 -34.65
CA VAL A 586 12.79 20.58 -35.21
C VAL A 586 12.21 22.00 -35.23
N LEU A 587 12.45 22.81 -34.18
CA LEU A 587 12.02 24.21 -34.17
C LEU A 587 12.76 25.05 -35.23
N ALA A 588 14.07 24.82 -35.43
CA ALA A 588 14.85 25.50 -36.46
C ALA A 588 14.38 25.15 -37.88
N VAL A 589 14.03 23.89 -38.15
CA VAL A 589 13.45 23.45 -39.43
C VAL A 589 12.05 24.01 -39.63
N ALA A 590 11.21 24.05 -38.60
CA ALA A 590 9.87 24.65 -38.68
C ALA A 590 9.92 26.15 -38.95
N VAL A 591 10.81 26.89 -38.27
CA VAL A 591 11.04 28.33 -38.51
C VAL A 591 11.63 28.59 -39.90
N TYR A 592 12.54 27.73 -40.37
CA TYR A 592 13.10 27.82 -41.72
C TYR A 592 12.02 27.59 -42.81
N LEU A 593 11.15 26.59 -42.62
CA LEU A 593 10.05 26.29 -43.55
C LEU A 593 8.95 27.35 -43.55
N LEU A 594 8.67 27.97 -42.40
CA LEU A 594 7.72 29.08 -42.31
C LEU A 594 8.24 30.35 -42.99
N LYS A 595 9.54 30.61 -42.95
CA LYS A 595 10.17 31.77 -43.58
C LYS A 595 10.26 31.66 -45.11
N TYR A 596 10.14 30.45 -45.67
CA TYR A 596 10.14 30.19 -47.12
C TYR A 596 8.74 30.07 -47.74
N ARG A 597 7.69 30.20 -46.91
CA ARG A 597 6.28 30.20 -47.35
C ARG A 597 5.62 31.60 -47.33
N SER A 598 6.38 32.64 -47.04
CA SER A 598 6.06 34.05 -47.31
C SER A 598 6.93 34.58 -48.44
#